data_AF-A0A0D0CJS1-F1
#
_entry.id   AF-A0A0D0CJS1-F1
#
_cell.length_a   1.000
_cell.length_b   1.000
_cell.length_c   1.000
_cell.angle_alpha   90.00
_cell.angle_beta   90.00
_cell.angle_gamma   90.00
#
_symmetry.space_group_name_H-M   'P 1'
#
loop_
_entity.id
_entity.type
_entity.pdbx_description
1 polymer ?
#
loop_
_entity_poly.entity_id
_entity_poly.type
_entity_poly.pdbx_seq_one_letter_code
_entity_poly.pdbx_strand_id
1 'polypeptide(L)'
;MPSMRAPIVSSFSAVATSFTVVVLHYATITQNQEDFKHIDVTVTWPEQEGISAKLDDKPFSSGNVKEAFNLKLQDSPDLYVAKHLFNPSTLNSRMNASSPAKNTQELEFEAQCLYYVKFFLDWFIKEARHHLDVTPVWLAKEVHSTTFPTPAAGISLDEIGSITNNEEDADITISWLIEPRRTNAVRKYSGTNIHVQHSGKMGSILTAFAHFTYQASNGMFVLADIQTCIGKNANSVLCELLFDIGIHSSNK
;
A
#
# COMPACT_ATOMS: atom_id res chain seq x y z
N MET A 1 -10.29 4.14 -51.46
CA MET A 1 -10.24 3.85 -50.02
C MET A 1 -8.80 4.05 -49.53
N PRO A 2 -8.53 4.98 -48.62
CA PRO A 2 -7.17 5.20 -48.13
C PRO A 2 -6.82 4.12 -47.09
N SER A 3 -5.70 3.44 -47.32
CA SER A 3 -5.08 2.49 -46.39
C SER A 3 -4.65 3.23 -45.12
N MET A 4 -5.29 2.91 -43.99
CA MET A 4 -4.80 3.32 -42.67
C MET A 4 -3.56 2.48 -42.34
N ARG A 5 -2.38 3.10 -42.45
CA ARG A 5 -1.15 2.55 -41.84
C ARG A 5 -1.33 2.56 -40.32
N ALA A 6 -1.07 1.42 -39.69
CA ALA A 6 -1.00 1.31 -38.24
C ALA A 6 0.07 2.29 -37.70
N PRO A 7 -0.14 2.91 -36.53
CA PRO A 7 0.86 3.79 -35.93
C PRO A 7 2.12 2.99 -35.65
N ILE A 8 3.26 3.54 -36.06
CA ILE A 8 4.58 3.05 -35.67
C ILE A 8 4.67 3.23 -34.16
N VAL A 9 4.64 2.13 -33.43
CA VAL A 9 4.96 2.10 -32.00
C VAL A 9 6.41 2.55 -31.90
N SER A 10 6.63 3.75 -31.38
CA SER A 10 7.98 4.18 -31.01
C SER A 10 8.49 3.19 -29.97
N SER A 11 9.52 2.43 -30.33
CA SER A 11 10.26 1.61 -29.37
C SER A 11 10.77 2.52 -28.26
N PHE A 12 10.12 2.49 -27.10
CA PHE A 12 10.74 2.97 -25.88
C PHE A 12 12.02 2.15 -25.71
N SER A 13 13.18 2.79 -25.87
CA SER A 13 14.43 2.21 -25.41
C SER A 13 14.26 1.94 -23.93
N ALA A 14 14.19 0.67 -23.55
CA ALA A 14 14.18 0.26 -22.16
C ALA A 14 15.48 0.76 -21.53
N VAL A 15 15.43 1.86 -20.78
CA VAL A 15 16.49 2.19 -19.84
C VAL A 15 16.54 1.00 -18.89
N ALA A 16 17.66 0.28 -18.85
CA ALA A 16 17.83 -0.80 -17.91
C ALA A 16 17.65 -0.23 -16.50
N THR A 17 16.52 -0.54 -15.85
CA THR A 17 16.32 -0.25 -14.44
C THR A 17 17.22 -1.19 -13.66
N SER A 18 18.09 -0.64 -12.83
CA SER A 18 18.87 -1.44 -11.88
C SER A 18 17.92 -1.97 -10.81
N PHE A 19 18.16 -3.19 -10.36
CA PHE A 19 17.36 -3.85 -9.34
C PHE A 19 18.27 -4.58 -8.35
N THR A 20 17.78 -4.71 -7.13
CA THR A 20 18.39 -5.49 -6.06
C THR A 20 17.59 -6.76 -5.81
N VAL A 21 18.27 -7.88 -5.57
CA VAL A 21 17.62 -9.12 -5.12
C VAL A 21 17.46 -9.06 -3.61
N VAL A 22 16.23 -9.18 -3.14
CA VAL A 22 15.85 -9.12 -1.73
C VAL A 22 15.20 -10.43 -1.30
N VAL A 23 15.29 -10.75 -0.01
CA VAL A 23 14.53 -11.82 0.61
C VAL A 23 13.49 -11.18 1.53
N LEU A 24 12.23 -11.54 1.35
CA LEU A 24 11.10 -10.92 2.03
C LEU A 24 10.45 -11.88 3.03
N HIS A 25 10.45 -11.51 4.31
CA HIS A 25 9.66 -12.17 5.35
C HIS A 25 8.32 -11.46 5.47
N TYR A 26 7.23 -12.18 5.19
CA TYR A 26 5.89 -11.61 5.22
C TYR A 26 5.31 -11.58 6.63
N ALA A 27 4.51 -10.58 6.94
CA ALA A 27 3.67 -10.61 8.13
C ALA A 27 2.44 -11.51 7.89
N THR A 28 1.88 -12.02 8.98
CA THR A 28 0.51 -12.51 9.02
C THR A 28 -0.39 -11.41 9.56
N ILE A 29 -1.39 -11.01 8.76
CA ILE A 29 -2.40 -10.04 9.16
C ILE A 29 -3.69 -10.80 9.43
N THR A 30 -4.12 -10.79 10.68
CA THR A 30 -5.33 -11.49 11.13
C THR A 30 -6.38 -10.46 11.50
N GLN A 31 -7.55 -10.59 10.88
CA GLN A 31 -8.74 -9.85 11.29
C GLN A 31 -9.52 -10.70 12.31
N ASN A 32 -9.43 -10.32 13.58
CA ASN A 32 -10.23 -10.92 14.65
C ASN A 32 -11.56 -10.18 14.72
N GLN A 33 -12.66 -10.91 14.52
CA GLN A 33 -14.00 -10.35 14.53
C GLN A 33 -14.73 -10.83 15.79
N GLU A 34 -15.15 -9.90 16.65
CA GLU A 34 -16.12 -10.20 17.70
C GLU A 34 -17.52 -9.67 17.31
N ASP A 35 -17.65 -8.43 16.81
CA ASP A 35 -18.89 -7.87 16.25
C ASP A 35 -18.64 -6.54 15.47
N PHE A 36 -19.69 -5.80 15.09
CA PHE A 36 -19.59 -4.50 14.39
C PHE A 36 -18.88 -3.39 15.18
N LYS A 37 -18.77 -3.54 16.49
CA LYS A 37 -18.15 -2.58 17.40
C LYS A 37 -16.71 -2.98 17.76
N HIS A 38 -16.37 -4.25 17.57
CA HIS A 38 -15.10 -4.85 17.96
C HIS A 38 -14.51 -5.61 16.76
N ILE A 39 -13.90 -4.84 15.87
CA ILE A 39 -12.97 -5.37 14.87
C ILE A 39 -11.55 -5.06 15.33
N ASP A 40 -10.74 -6.10 15.46
CA ASP A 40 -9.32 -5.97 15.74
C ASP A 40 -8.51 -6.56 14.58
N VAL A 41 -7.48 -5.85 14.15
CA VAL A 41 -6.60 -6.28 13.07
C VAL A 41 -5.19 -6.38 13.65
N THR A 42 -4.75 -7.61 13.87
CA THR A 42 -3.44 -7.88 14.45
C THR A 42 -2.44 -8.21 13.35
N VAL A 43 -1.26 -7.58 13.42
CA VAL A 43 -0.11 -7.93 12.58
C VAL A 43 0.87 -8.74 13.42
N THR A 44 1.28 -9.90 12.91
CA THR A 44 2.30 -10.74 13.54
C THR A 44 3.39 -11.06 12.53
N TRP A 45 4.63 -11.18 13.00
CA TRP A 45 5.80 -11.45 12.17
C TRP A 45 6.34 -12.85 12.52
N PRO A 46 5.75 -13.93 11.96
CA PRO A 46 6.19 -15.27 12.27
C PRO A 46 7.59 -15.55 11.69
N GLU A 47 8.34 -16.42 12.36
CA GLU A 47 9.53 -17.02 11.76
C GLU A 47 9.11 -17.94 10.62
N GLN A 48 9.53 -17.62 9.41
CA GLN A 48 9.22 -18.38 8.20
C GLN A 48 10.32 -18.20 7.16
N GLU A 49 10.36 -19.07 6.15
CA GLU A 49 11.24 -18.88 5.01
C GLU A 49 10.80 -17.65 4.21
N GLY A 50 11.79 -16.85 3.80
CA GLY A 50 11.55 -15.67 2.99
C GLY A 50 11.36 -15.98 1.52
N ILE A 51 10.64 -15.08 0.85
CA ILE A 51 10.43 -15.14 -0.60
C ILE A 51 11.44 -14.21 -1.25
N SER A 52 12.25 -14.77 -2.15
CA SER A 52 13.17 -14.00 -2.97
C SER A 52 12.41 -13.16 -4.01
N ALA A 53 12.85 -11.92 -4.21
CA ALA A 53 12.23 -10.99 -5.14
C ALA A 53 13.26 -10.03 -5.75
N LYS A 54 12.92 -9.46 -6.90
CA LYS A 54 13.66 -8.35 -7.53
C LYS A 54 12.91 -7.06 -7.25
N LEU A 55 13.58 -6.12 -6.60
CA LEU A 55 13.09 -4.79 -6.27
C LEU A 55 13.87 -3.76 -7.09
N ASP A 56 13.18 -2.91 -7.83
CA ASP A 56 13.85 -1.82 -8.55
C ASP A 56 14.54 -0.86 -7.56
N ASP A 57 15.74 -0.40 -7.90
CA ASP A 57 16.52 0.49 -7.02
C ASP A 57 15.96 1.92 -6.96
N LYS A 58 15.03 2.26 -7.86
CA LYS A 58 14.43 3.58 -7.97
C LYS A 58 12.91 3.48 -8.05
N PRO A 59 12.18 4.43 -7.45
CA PRO A 59 10.73 4.42 -7.53
C PRO A 59 10.27 4.77 -8.94
N PHE A 60 9.18 4.14 -9.40
CA PHE A 60 8.52 4.50 -10.65
C PHE A 60 7.42 5.56 -10.44
N SER A 61 7.05 5.81 -9.18
CA SER A 61 6.06 6.82 -8.78
C SER A 61 6.33 7.25 -7.34
N SER A 62 6.16 8.54 -7.06
CA SER A 62 6.26 9.09 -5.70
C SER A 62 5.03 9.97 -5.42
N GLY A 63 4.41 9.77 -4.26
CA GLY A 63 3.35 10.60 -3.72
C GLY A 63 3.88 11.61 -2.71
N ASN A 64 3.00 12.15 -1.86
CA ASN A 64 3.41 13.14 -0.84
C ASN A 64 4.21 12.54 0.32
N VAL A 65 4.01 11.27 0.63
CA VAL A 65 4.55 10.59 1.82
C VAL A 65 5.10 9.18 1.52
N LYS A 66 4.92 8.69 0.29
CA LYS A 66 5.26 7.32 -0.10
C LYS A 66 5.90 7.27 -1.47
N GLU A 67 6.85 6.39 -1.63
CA GLU A 67 7.41 6.02 -2.92
C GLU A 67 6.97 4.59 -3.28
N ALA A 68 6.82 4.35 -4.58
CA ALA A 68 6.36 3.08 -5.14
C ALA A 68 7.41 2.52 -6.10
N PHE A 69 7.83 1.30 -5.83
CA PHE A 69 8.88 0.57 -6.54
C PHE A 69 8.29 -0.64 -7.25
N ASN A 70 8.85 -1.02 -8.40
CA ASN A 70 8.44 -2.26 -9.04
C ASN A 70 9.02 -3.43 -8.25
N LEU A 71 8.18 -4.41 -7.97
CA LEU A 71 8.56 -5.64 -7.29
C LEU A 71 8.16 -6.85 -8.15
N LYS A 72 9.10 -7.79 -8.32
CA LYS A 72 8.88 -9.06 -8.99
C LYS A 72 9.28 -10.22 -8.08
N LEU A 73 8.30 -10.95 -7.57
CA LEU A 73 8.52 -12.16 -6.77
C LEU A 73 9.09 -13.28 -7.67
N GLN A 74 10.03 -14.07 -7.15
CA GLN A 74 10.77 -15.08 -7.92
C GLN A 74 9.85 -16.08 -8.65
N ASP A 75 8.79 -16.55 -7.99
CA ASP A 75 7.90 -17.61 -8.50
C ASP A 75 6.50 -17.10 -8.90
N SER A 76 6.31 -15.79 -9.02
CA SER A 76 5.02 -15.22 -9.45
C SER A 76 5.09 -14.69 -10.88
N PRO A 77 4.10 -15.00 -11.74
CA PRO A 77 3.98 -14.39 -13.06
C PRO A 77 3.50 -12.93 -12.97
N ASP A 78 2.86 -12.53 -11.87
CA ASP A 78 2.31 -11.19 -11.70
C ASP A 78 3.40 -10.15 -11.33
N LEU A 79 3.04 -8.87 -11.49
CA LEU A 79 3.85 -7.74 -11.07
C LEU A 79 3.25 -7.13 -9.81
N TYR A 80 4.12 -6.70 -8.91
CA TYR A 80 3.73 -6.10 -7.63
C TYR A 80 4.35 -4.71 -7.52
N VAL A 81 3.84 -3.97 -6.55
CA VAL A 81 4.36 -2.68 -6.12
C VAL A 81 4.78 -2.84 -4.67
N ALA A 82 6.02 -2.44 -4.35
CA ALA A 82 6.46 -2.25 -2.99
C ALA A 82 6.40 -0.76 -2.65
N LYS A 83 5.73 -0.41 -1.55
CA LYS A 83 5.63 0.96 -1.05
C LYS A 83 6.43 1.12 0.23
N HIS A 84 7.08 2.27 0.33
CA HIS A 84 7.84 2.69 1.50
C HIS A 84 7.53 4.15 1.83
N LEU A 85 7.42 4.49 3.12
CA LEU A 85 7.21 5.88 3.53
C LEU A 85 8.53 6.65 3.53
N PHE A 86 8.43 7.93 3.19
CA PHE A 86 9.51 8.89 3.41
C PHE A 86 8.97 10.07 4.22
N ASN A 87 9.85 10.81 4.89
CA ASN A 87 9.42 11.97 5.68
C ASN A 87 9.43 13.25 4.81
N PRO A 88 8.27 13.87 4.49
CA PRO A 88 8.24 15.10 3.70
C PRO A 88 8.59 16.36 4.51
N SER A 89 8.62 16.30 5.85
CA SER A 89 8.86 17.48 6.70
C SER A 89 10.34 17.94 6.74
N THR A 90 11.24 17.21 6.08
CA THR A 90 12.68 17.47 6.04
C THR A 90 13.16 17.95 4.67
N LEU A 91 12.37 18.73 3.95
CA LEU A 91 12.81 19.43 2.73
C LEU A 91 14.10 20.28 2.91
N ASN A 92 14.51 20.58 4.14
CA ASN A 92 15.73 21.34 4.48
C ASN A 92 16.75 20.59 5.35
N SER A 93 16.58 19.30 5.61
CA SER A 93 17.49 18.50 6.46
C SER A 93 17.69 17.14 5.81
N ARG A 94 18.95 16.72 5.62
CA ARG A 94 19.33 15.43 5.01
C ARG A 94 18.96 14.19 5.86
N MET A 95 17.90 14.25 6.66
CA MET A 95 17.30 13.09 7.34
C MET A 95 16.02 12.73 6.59
N ASN A 96 16.17 11.98 5.51
CA ASN A 96 15.10 11.68 4.55
C ASN A 96 14.26 10.45 4.95
N ALA A 97 14.75 9.62 5.88
CA ALA A 97 14.03 8.45 6.34
C ALA A 97 13.19 8.78 7.60
N SER A 98 11.90 8.46 7.59
CA SER A 98 11.27 8.03 8.85
C SER A 98 12.11 6.91 9.42
N SER A 99 12.38 6.88 10.73
CA SER A 99 13.15 5.77 11.32
C SER A 99 12.54 4.43 10.87
N PRO A 100 13.35 3.38 10.62
CA PRO A 100 12.84 2.09 10.12
C PRO A 100 11.68 1.54 10.95
N ALA A 101 11.75 1.72 12.27
CA ALA A 101 10.68 1.38 13.21
C ALA A 101 9.39 2.20 12.95
N LYS A 102 9.51 3.52 12.75
CA LYS A 102 8.35 4.37 12.43
C LYS A 102 7.75 4.01 11.08
N ASN A 103 8.56 3.78 10.05
CA ASN A 103 8.06 3.32 8.74
C ASN A 103 7.25 2.02 8.90
N THR A 104 7.77 1.06 9.68
CA THR A 104 7.05 -0.19 9.96
C THR A 104 5.70 0.06 10.62
N GLN A 105 5.65 0.89 11.66
CA GLN A 105 4.41 1.24 12.36
C GLN A 105 3.36 1.89 11.45
N GLU A 106 3.79 2.82 10.59
CA GLU A 106 2.89 3.53 9.68
C GLU A 106 2.36 2.60 8.57
N LEU A 107 3.20 1.70 8.04
CA LEU A 107 2.77 0.68 7.08
C LEU A 107 1.79 -0.32 7.70
N GLU A 108 2.03 -0.73 8.95
CA GLU A 108 1.09 -1.56 9.71
C GLU A 108 -0.27 -0.88 9.85
N PHE A 109 -0.30 0.40 10.21
CA PHE A 109 -1.52 1.20 10.26
C PHE A 109 -2.25 1.26 8.90
N GLU A 110 -1.52 1.49 7.81
CA GLU A 110 -2.11 1.55 6.47
C GLU A 110 -2.72 0.20 6.06
N ALA A 111 -2.04 -0.91 6.36
CA ALA A 111 -2.58 -2.23 6.12
C ALA A 111 -3.84 -2.48 6.95
N GLN A 112 -3.83 -2.14 8.25
CA GLN A 112 -5.00 -2.24 9.13
C GLN A 112 -6.19 -1.43 8.59
N CYS A 113 -5.96 -0.20 8.13
CA CYS A 113 -7.01 0.62 7.51
C CYS A 113 -7.69 -0.10 6.34
N LEU A 114 -6.93 -0.72 5.44
CA LEU A 114 -7.50 -1.45 4.31
C LEU A 114 -8.29 -2.70 4.74
N TYR A 115 -7.87 -3.37 5.81
CA TYR A 115 -8.63 -4.48 6.39
C TYR A 115 -9.94 -4.00 7.03
N TYR A 116 -9.94 -2.89 7.77
CA TYR A 116 -11.17 -2.27 8.27
C TYR A 116 -12.12 -1.89 7.13
N VAL A 117 -11.60 -1.25 6.07
CA VAL A 117 -12.41 -0.92 4.88
C VAL A 117 -13.00 -2.19 4.27
N LYS A 118 -12.21 -3.25 4.10
CA LYS A 118 -12.65 -4.52 3.52
C LYS A 118 -13.78 -5.15 4.34
N PHE A 119 -13.65 -5.14 5.66
CA PHE A 119 -14.68 -5.65 6.56
C PHE A 119 -16.03 -4.95 6.36
N PHE A 120 -16.05 -3.61 6.41
CA PHE A 120 -17.29 -2.87 6.20
C PHE A 120 -17.79 -3.02 4.76
N LEU A 121 -16.89 -3.08 3.77
CA LEU A 121 -17.26 -3.22 2.37
C LEU A 121 -17.97 -4.55 2.14
N ASP A 122 -17.43 -5.66 2.66
CA ASP A 122 -18.02 -7.00 2.53
C ASP A 122 -19.44 -7.06 3.09
N TRP A 123 -19.71 -6.28 4.13
CA TRP A 123 -21.06 -6.17 4.65
C TRP A 123 -21.95 -5.30 3.76
N PHE A 124 -21.46 -4.14 3.34
CA PHE A 124 -22.20 -3.21 2.49
C PHE A 124 -22.56 -3.81 1.12
N ILE A 125 -21.63 -4.49 0.45
CA ILE A 125 -21.84 -5.02 -0.92
C ILE A 125 -22.79 -6.22 -0.96
N LYS A 126 -22.91 -7.00 0.14
CA LYS A 126 -23.94 -8.05 0.26
C LYS A 126 -25.33 -7.48 0.03
N GLU A 127 -25.57 -6.26 0.52
CA GLU A 127 -26.84 -5.54 0.34
C GLU A 127 -26.87 -4.78 -1.00
N ALA A 128 -25.77 -4.15 -1.40
CA ALA A 128 -25.72 -3.26 -2.57
C ALA A 128 -25.64 -3.96 -3.94
N ARG A 129 -25.32 -5.27 -3.97
CA ARG A 129 -25.14 -6.09 -5.21
C ARG A 129 -24.25 -5.42 -6.26
N HIS A 130 -23.17 -4.79 -5.83
CA HIS A 130 -22.17 -4.18 -6.72
C HIS A 130 -20.85 -4.94 -6.65
N HIS A 131 -20.13 -4.99 -7.77
CA HIS A 131 -18.76 -5.53 -7.83
C HIS A 131 -17.78 -4.41 -7.49
N LEU A 132 -17.39 -4.34 -6.22
CA LEU A 132 -16.37 -3.46 -5.68
C LEU A 132 -15.58 -4.28 -4.67
N ASP A 133 -14.26 -4.14 -4.67
CA ASP A 133 -13.40 -4.85 -3.73
C ASP A 133 -12.31 -3.91 -3.19
N VAL A 134 -11.56 -4.35 -2.19
CA VAL A 134 -10.36 -3.65 -1.72
C VAL A 134 -9.13 -4.31 -2.34
N THR A 135 -8.12 -3.52 -2.67
CA THR A 135 -6.84 -4.06 -3.12
C THR A 135 -6.28 -5.01 -2.06
N PRO A 136 -5.83 -6.22 -2.44
CA PRO A 136 -5.09 -7.05 -1.50
C PRO A 136 -3.77 -6.35 -1.19
N VAL A 137 -3.37 -6.43 0.08
CA VAL A 137 -2.12 -5.90 0.58
C VAL A 137 -1.42 -6.91 1.47
N TRP A 138 -0.10 -6.84 1.48
CA TRP A 138 0.75 -7.62 2.35
C TRP A 138 1.81 -6.72 2.97
N LEU A 139 2.26 -7.06 4.17
CA LEU A 139 3.42 -6.45 4.78
C LEU A 139 4.59 -7.43 4.66
N ALA A 140 5.78 -6.90 4.36
CA ALA A 140 6.99 -7.68 4.30
C ALA A 140 8.18 -6.91 4.85
N LYS A 141 9.13 -7.64 5.44
CA LYS A 141 10.43 -7.14 5.89
C LYS A 141 11.54 -7.69 5.03
N GLU A 142 12.52 -6.86 4.71
CA GLU A 142 13.76 -7.34 4.11
C GLU A 142 14.57 -8.12 5.14
N VAL A 143 14.98 -9.31 4.73
CA VAL A 143 15.92 -10.15 5.46
C VAL A 143 17.29 -9.90 4.87
N HIS A 144 18.11 -9.23 5.65
CA HIS A 144 19.44 -8.88 5.22
C HIS A 144 20.41 -10.02 5.58
N SER A 145 21.00 -10.65 4.56
CA SER A 145 22.20 -11.47 4.75
C SER A 145 23.48 -10.61 4.83
N THR A 146 23.39 -9.36 4.42
CA THR A 146 24.48 -8.37 4.38
C THR A 146 24.11 -7.14 5.20
N THR A 147 25.07 -6.52 5.88
CA THR A 147 24.92 -5.33 6.76
C THR A 147 24.39 -4.05 6.08
N PHE A 148 23.85 -4.11 4.86
CA PHE A 148 23.48 -2.94 4.07
C PHE A 148 22.03 -3.01 3.55
N PRO A 149 21.22 -1.96 3.75
CA PRO A 149 19.88 -1.86 3.22
C PRO A 149 19.89 -1.72 1.70
N THR A 150 18.76 -2.03 1.08
CA THR A 150 18.61 -1.83 -0.36
C THR A 150 18.69 -0.35 -0.74
N PRO A 151 19.16 -0.01 -1.96
CA PRO A 151 19.10 1.36 -2.45
C PRO A 151 17.70 1.97 -2.39
N ALA A 152 16.66 1.13 -2.59
CA ALA A 152 15.25 1.52 -2.53
C ALA A 152 14.81 1.97 -1.13
N ALA A 153 15.43 1.48 -0.05
CA ALA A 153 15.14 1.92 1.31
C ALA A 153 15.54 3.38 1.56
N GLY A 154 16.47 3.92 0.75
CA GLY A 154 16.91 5.31 0.86
C GLY A 154 17.68 5.63 2.15
N ILE A 155 18.14 4.63 2.89
CA ILE A 155 18.91 4.79 4.13
C ILE A 155 20.40 4.72 3.83
N SER A 156 21.14 5.75 4.23
CA SER A 156 22.59 5.82 4.08
C SER A 156 23.35 5.05 5.16
N LEU A 157 24.61 4.70 4.89
CA LEU A 157 25.48 4.02 5.86
C LEU A 157 25.74 4.85 7.12
N ASP A 158 25.79 6.17 6.99
CA ASP A 158 25.98 7.09 8.11
C ASP A 158 24.74 7.10 9.03
N GLU A 159 23.55 7.01 8.44
CA GLU A 159 22.29 6.88 9.19
C GLU A 159 22.22 5.53 9.92
N ILE A 160 22.64 4.44 9.27
CA ILE A 160 22.75 3.12 9.92
C ILE A 160 23.69 3.19 11.13
N GLY A 161 24.91 3.72 10.95
CA GLY A 161 25.88 3.85 12.03
C GLY A 161 25.38 4.72 13.17
N SER A 162 24.58 5.75 12.87
CA SER A 162 23.96 6.60 13.90
C SER A 162 22.87 5.85 14.67
N ILE A 163 22.10 4.99 14.01
CA ILE A 163 21.06 4.17 14.66
C ILE A 163 21.70 3.11 15.57
N THR A 164 22.67 2.36 15.06
CA THR A 164 23.31 1.25 15.79
C THR A 164 24.21 1.70 16.92
N ASN A 165 24.79 2.90 16.87
CA ASN A 165 25.61 3.43 17.96
C ASN A 165 24.79 3.96 19.15
N ASN A 166 23.51 4.29 18.95
CA ASN A 166 22.64 4.83 20.00
C ASN A 166 21.81 3.75 20.71
N GLU A 167 21.72 2.55 20.14
CA GLU A 167 20.91 1.43 20.64
C GLU A 167 21.71 0.13 20.49
N GLU A 168 22.10 -0.50 21.59
CA GLU A 168 23.02 -1.67 21.63
C GLU A 168 22.53 -2.94 20.89
N ASP A 169 21.30 -2.95 20.35
CA ASP A 169 20.71 -4.08 19.59
C ASP A 169 19.77 -3.60 18.46
N ALA A 170 20.05 -2.46 17.81
CA ALA A 170 19.18 -1.95 16.77
C ALA A 170 19.19 -2.81 15.49
N ASP A 171 18.24 -3.75 15.39
CA ASP A 171 17.97 -4.47 14.16
C ASP A 171 17.30 -3.53 13.13
N ILE A 172 18.06 -3.14 12.11
CA ILE A 172 17.55 -2.26 11.05
C ILE A 172 16.65 -3.07 10.13
N THR A 173 15.37 -3.01 10.44
CA THR A 173 14.33 -3.68 9.68
C THR A 173 13.71 -2.74 8.65
N ILE A 174 13.93 -3.01 7.36
CA ILE A 174 13.25 -2.32 6.26
C ILE A 174 11.93 -3.03 5.99
N SER A 175 10.81 -2.30 6.14
CA SER A 175 9.47 -2.81 5.92
C SER A 175 8.83 -2.22 4.66
N TRP A 176 8.02 -3.03 3.98
CA TRP A 176 7.32 -2.69 2.75
C TRP A 176 5.85 -3.04 2.85
N LEU A 177 4.99 -2.18 2.29
CA LEU A 177 3.61 -2.55 1.95
C LEU A 177 3.56 -2.96 0.48
N ILE A 178 3.18 -4.20 0.25
CA ILE A 178 3.17 -4.85 -1.05
C ILE A 178 1.73 -4.99 -1.54
N GLU A 179 1.48 -4.61 -2.79
CA GLU A 179 0.19 -4.79 -3.46
C GLU A 179 0.38 -5.23 -4.92
N PRO A 180 -0.61 -5.88 -5.57
CA PRO A 180 -0.52 -6.16 -6.99
C PRO A 180 -0.42 -4.87 -7.79
N ARG A 181 0.34 -4.90 -8.88
CA ARG A 181 0.44 -3.75 -9.76
C ARG A 181 -0.88 -3.53 -10.50
N ARG A 182 -1.40 -2.31 -10.40
CA ARG A 182 -2.66 -1.88 -11.01
C ARG A 182 -2.40 -0.99 -12.23
N THR A 183 -3.47 -0.67 -12.95
CA THR A 183 -3.41 0.34 -14.02
C THR A 183 -3.23 1.75 -13.43
N ASN A 184 -2.61 2.67 -14.18
CA ASN A 184 -2.38 4.04 -13.71
C ASN A 184 -3.65 4.92 -13.72
N ALA A 185 -4.80 4.39 -14.15
CA ALA A 185 -6.05 5.13 -14.23
C ALA A 185 -6.75 5.16 -12.87
N VAL A 186 -6.55 6.24 -12.12
CA VAL A 186 -7.15 6.46 -10.79
C VAL A 186 -8.34 7.41 -10.89
N ARG A 187 -9.43 7.10 -10.17
CA ARG A 187 -10.59 7.97 -9.98
C ARG A 187 -10.71 8.34 -8.51
N LYS A 188 -10.70 9.64 -8.21
CA LYS A 188 -10.82 10.15 -6.84
C LYS A 188 -12.25 10.61 -6.55
N TYR A 189 -12.75 10.27 -5.37
CA TYR A 189 -14.11 10.55 -4.90
C TYR A 189 -14.14 11.38 -3.61
N SER A 190 -13.11 11.33 -2.78
CA SER A 190 -12.94 12.30 -1.70
C SER A 190 -11.48 12.69 -1.55
N GLY A 191 -11.25 13.82 -0.88
CA GLY A 191 -9.95 14.17 -0.33
C GLY A 191 -9.96 13.98 1.19
N THR A 192 -8.83 14.28 1.83
CA THR A 192 -8.65 14.09 3.28
C THR A 192 -9.69 14.85 4.11
N ASN A 193 -10.00 16.10 3.74
CA ASN A 193 -10.93 16.99 4.46
C ASN A 193 -12.16 17.39 3.62
N ILE A 194 -12.36 16.78 2.46
CA ILE A 194 -13.40 17.18 1.51
C ILE A 194 -14.17 15.94 1.05
N HIS A 195 -15.42 15.85 1.47
CA HIS A 195 -16.37 14.84 1.01
C HIS A 195 -17.29 15.46 -0.05
N VAL A 196 -16.92 15.29 -1.32
CA VAL A 196 -17.70 15.81 -2.44
C VAL A 196 -18.88 14.89 -2.73
N GLN A 197 -20.06 15.44 -2.96
CA GLN A 197 -21.18 14.68 -3.51
C GLN A 197 -20.97 14.46 -5.01
N HIS A 198 -20.98 13.20 -5.43
CA HIS A 198 -20.81 12.81 -6.83
C HIS A 198 -22.15 12.44 -7.45
N SER A 199 -22.41 12.95 -8.66
CA SER A 199 -23.64 12.67 -9.41
C SER A 199 -23.65 11.31 -10.14
N GLY A 200 -22.49 10.65 -10.24
CA GLY A 200 -22.37 9.34 -10.88
C GLY A 200 -22.71 8.18 -9.95
N LYS A 201 -23.26 7.09 -10.50
CA LYS A 201 -23.65 5.88 -9.75
C LYS A 201 -22.57 5.38 -8.79
N MET A 202 -21.32 5.26 -9.26
CA MET A 202 -20.20 4.81 -8.42
C MET A 202 -19.95 5.80 -7.27
N GLY A 203 -19.98 7.10 -7.55
CA GLY A 203 -19.80 8.12 -6.52
C GLY A 203 -20.92 8.10 -5.47
N SER A 204 -22.17 7.85 -5.87
CA SER A 204 -23.29 7.65 -4.93
C SER A 204 -23.10 6.39 -4.08
N ILE A 205 -22.64 5.29 -4.68
CA ILE A 205 -22.33 4.03 -3.97
C ILE A 205 -21.22 4.26 -2.94
N LEU A 206 -20.13 4.93 -3.31
CA LEU A 206 -19.00 5.19 -2.41
C LEU A 206 -19.36 6.20 -1.31
N THR A 207 -20.22 7.18 -1.62
CA THR A 207 -20.75 8.10 -0.60
C THR A 207 -21.65 7.36 0.40
N ALA A 208 -22.53 6.49 -0.10
CA ALA A 208 -23.38 5.66 0.74
C ALA A 208 -22.55 4.67 1.59
N PHE A 209 -21.49 4.11 1.01
CA PHE A 209 -20.55 3.25 1.73
C PHE A 209 -19.82 4.01 2.85
N ALA A 210 -19.30 5.20 2.59
CA ALA A 210 -18.65 6.03 3.61
C ALA A 210 -19.62 6.36 4.77
N HIS A 211 -20.86 6.72 4.46
CA HIS A 211 -21.90 6.96 5.47
C HIS A 211 -22.26 5.69 6.24
N PHE A 212 -22.38 4.56 5.55
CA PHE A 212 -22.61 3.26 6.16
C PHE A 212 -21.49 2.88 7.13
N THR A 213 -20.22 3.03 6.77
CA THR A 213 -19.08 2.76 7.65
C THR A 213 -19.13 3.64 8.91
N TYR A 214 -19.45 4.93 8.77
CA TYR A 214 -19.61 5.82 9.92
C TYR A 214 -20.73 5.35 10.86
N GLN A 215 -21.89 5.00 10.31
CA GLN A 215 -23.01 4.52 11.12
C GLN A 215 -22.74 3.14 11.75
N ALA A 216 -22.19 2.20 10.97
CA ALA A 216 -21.88 0.83 11.39
C ALA A 216 -20.82 0.81 12.50
N SER A 217 -19.82 1.69 12.41
CA SER A 217 -18.79 1.86 13.43
C SER A 217 -19.25 2.70 14.62
N ASN A 218 -20.53 3.05 14.73
CA ASN A 218 -21.07 3.91 15.79
C ASN A 218 -20.33 5.27 15.90
N GLY A 219 -19.97 5.85 14.75
CA GLY A 219 -19.27 7.12 14.66
C GLY A 219 -17.76 7.05 14.90
N MET A 220 -17.19 5.85 15.03
CA MET A 220 -15.76 5.69 15.32
C MET A 220 -14.87 5.91 14.10
N PHE A 221 -15.34 5.60 12.89
CA PHE A 221 -14.55 5.68 11.66
C PHE A 221 -15.23 6.51 10.58
N VAL A 222 -14.48 7.43 9.97
CA VAL A 222 -14.89 8.16 8.76
C VAL A 222 -13.90 7.88 7.65
N LEU A 223 -14.37 7.36 6.52
CA LEU A 223 -13.53 7.11 5.35
C LEU A 223 -13.19 8.41 4.63
N ALA A 224 -11.91 8.61 4.33
CA ALA A 224 -11.35 9.75 3.62
C ALA A 224 -10.46 9.30 2.46
N ASP A 225 -10.10 10.23 1.57
CA ASP A 225 -9.25 9.94 0.39
C ASP A 225 -9.74 8.74 -0.44
N ILE A 226 -11.07 8.62 -0.59
CA ILE A 226 -11.70 7.50 -1.28
C ILE A 226 -11.35 7.61 -2.77
N GLN A 227 -10.70 6.57 -3.28
CA GLN A 227 -10.30 6.48 -4.67
C GLN A 227 -10.39 5.04 -5.18
N THR A 228 -10.63 4.89 -6.47
CA THR A 228 -10.70 3.60 -7.14
C THR A 228 -9.77 3.52 -8.34
N CYS A 229 -9.41 2.30 -8.71
CA CYS A 229 -8.79 2.00 -10.00
C CYS A 229 -9.21 0.59 -10.46
N ILE A 230 -8.88 0.26 -11.71
CA ILE A 230 -9.09 -1.10 -12.23
C ILE A 230 -7.84 -1.94 -11.95
N GLY A 231 -8.04 -3.10 -11.32
CA GLY A 231 -6.97 -4.05 -10.97
C GLY A 231 -7.51 -5.45 -10.63
N LYS A 232 -6.60 -6.37 -10.31
CA LYS A 232 -6.95 -7.74 -9.87
C LYS A 232 -7.17 -7.76 -8.37
N ASN A 233 -8.28 -8.34 -7.90
CA ASN A 233 -8.48 -8.61 -6.49
C ASN A 233 -7.73 -9.86 -6.00
N ALA A 234 -7.93 -10.26 -4.73
CA ALA A 234 -7.30 -11.44 -4.13
C ALA A 234 -7.57 -12.76 -4.88
N ASN A 235 -8.69 -12.85 -5.61
CA ASN A 235 -9.05 -14.01 -6.43
C ASN A 235 -8.58 -13.89 -7.89
N SER A 236 -7.68 -12.95 -8.18
CA SER A 236 -7.19 -12.64 -9.53
C SER A 236 -8.26 -12.18 -10.53
N VAL A 237 -9.43 -11.72 -10.05
CA VAL A 237 -10.51 -11.20 -10.89
C VAL A 237 -10.29 -9.71 -11.14
N LEU A 238 -10.39 -9.29 -12.41
CA LEU A 238 -10.32 -7.88 -12.78
C LEU A 238 -11.61 -7.16 -12.34
N CYS A 239 -11.49 -6.19 -11.44
CA CYS A 239 -12.62 -5.42 -10.95
C CYS A 239 -12.20 -3.98 -10.58
N GLU A 240 -13.18 -3.20 -10.12
CA GLU A 240 -12.92 -1.90 -9.51
C GLU A 240 -12.48 -2.11 -8.06
N LEU A 241 -11.34 -1.54 -7.72
CA LEU A 241 -10.67 -1.70 -6.43
C LEU A 241 -10.57 -0.36 -5.70
N LEU A 242 -10.97 -0.37 -4.44
CA LEU A 242 -10.59 0.63 -3.45
C LEU A 242 -9.14 0.40 -3.02
N PHE A 243 -8.36 1.47 -2.92
CA PHE A 243 -6.96 1.40 -2.50
C PHE A 243 -6.52 2.71 -1.88
N ASP A 244 -5.51 2.66 -0.99
CA ASP A 244 -4.88 3.84 -0.39
C ASP A 244 -5.94 4.82 0.17
N ILE A 245 -6.85 4.28 0.97
CA ILE A 245 -7.97 4.99 1.61
C ILE A 245 -7.56 5.37 3.02
N GLY A 246 -7.83 6.62 3.41
CA GLY A 246 -7.64 7.11 4.77
C GLY A 246 -8.84 6.82 5.66
N ILE A 247 -8.59 6.69 6.97
CA ILE A 247 -9.63 6.65 8.00
C ILE A 247 -9.33 7.72 9.02
N HIS A 248 -10.31 8.58 9.32
CA HIS A 248 -10.31 9.38 10.54
C HIS A 248 -10.94 8.57 11.67
N SER A 249 -10.25 8.44 12.79
CA SER A 249 -10.76 7.76 14.00
C SER A 249 -10.97 8.74 15.15
N SER A 250 -12.00 8.49 15.96
CA SER A 250 -12.26 9.24 17.19
C SER A 250 -11.44 8.75 18.39
N ASN A 251 -10.87 7.54 18.32
CA ASN A 251 -9.87 7.05 19.27
C ASN A 251 -8.52 7.72 18.99
N LYS A 252 -7.94 8.33 20.03
CA LYS A 252 -6.55 8.80 20.07
C LYS A 252 -5.63 7.67 20.51
#